data_AF-A0A428UZ37-F1
#
_entry.id   AF-A0A428UZ37-F1
#
_cell.length_a   1.000
_cell.length_b   1.000
_cell.length_c   1.000
_cell.angle_alpha   90.00
_cell.angle_beta   90.00
_cell.angle_gamma   90.00
#
_symmetry.space_group_name_H-M   'P 1'
#
loop_
_entity.id
_entity.type
_entity.pdbx_description
1 polymer ?
#
loop_
_entity_poly.entity_id
_entity_poly.type
_entity_poly.pdbx_seq_one_letter_code
_entity_poly.pdbx_strand_id
1 'polypeptide(L)'
;MTNSTGKVRILLQSVTHLVPGSDRGEKLDFVRNIVCQHHWQRDFDRDQERWYAHGDNFGLKNRKCYFLIDHHGHDHTVEEEEVPVLWYKWTGESLVRVNEELPHKILKELKKWPFTWAGRKFYKAPKGPDGKYEPKIYREIIKSQLRIGNGLLNEGIKFLREYPEHARWLKGHLEPELWVQVEPYCNLPSEEE
;
A
#
# COMPACT_ATOMS: atom_id res chain seq x y z
N MET A 1 -4.78 -16.95 24.78
CA MET A 1 -3.90 -16.58 23.64
C MET A 1 -3.66 -17.84 22.83
N THR A 2 -4.14 -17.91 21.59
CA THR A 2 -3.86 -19.05 20.71
C THR A 2 -2.53 -18.81 20.02
N ASN A 3 -1.45 -19.41 20.53
CA ASN A 3 -0.18 -19.52 19.81
C ASN A 3 -0.42 -20.37 18.56
N SER A 4 -0.76 -19.73 17.45
CA SER A 4 -0.76 -20.41 16.16
C SER A 4 0.71 -20.52 15.73
N THR A 5 1.32 -21.64 16.04
CA THR A 5 2.62 -22.05 15.49
C THR A 5 2.49 -22.61 14.06
N GLY A 6 1.29 -22.57 13.49
CA GLY A 6 0.97 -23.05 12.16
C GLY A 6 0.79 -21.91 11.15
N LYS A 7 0.60 -22.28 9.89
CA LYS A 7 0.33 -21.35 8.79
C LYS A 7 -0.93 -20.55 9.08
N VAL A 8 -0.87 -19.24 8.86
CA VAL A 8 -2.00 -18.34 9.14
C VAL A 8 -1.96 -17.13 8.23
N ARG A 9 -3.14 -16.68 7.81
CA ARG A 9 -3.33 -15.41 7.12
C ARG A 9 -3.89 -14.40 8.10
N ILE A 10 -3.21 -13.27 8.24
CA ILE A 10 -3.69 -12.12 9.00
C ILE A 10 -4.22 -11.08 8.03
N LEU A 11 -5.49 -10.69 8.21
CA LEU A 11 -6.05 -9.48 7.64
C LEU A 11 -6.00 -8.38 8.70
N LEU A 12 -5.14 -7.39 8.50
CA LEU A 12 -5.11 -6.18 9.29
C LEU A 12 -5.90 -5.08 8.60
N GLN A 13 -6.86 -4.48 9.29
CA GLN A 13 -7.56 -3.27 8.86
C GLN A 13 -7.10 -2.06 9.67
N SER A 14 -6.96 -0.91 9.01
CA SER A 14 -6.68 0.36 9.68
C SER A 14 -7.27 1.55 8.91
N VAL A 15 -6.94 2.75 9.37
CA VAL A 15 -7.14 4.01 8.65
C VAL A 15 -5.77 4.67 8.46
N THR A 16 -5.51 5.22 7.28
CA THR A 16 -4.18 5.69 6.85
C THR A 16 -3.43 6.58 7.84
N HIS A 17 -4.13 7.53 8.48
CA HIS A 17 -3.54 8.47 9.43
C HIS A 17 -3.30 7.87 10.84
N LEU A 18 -3.92 6.73 11.16
CA LEU A 18 -3.73 6.04 12.44
C LEU A 18 -2.51 5.12 12.43
N VAL A 19 -1.97 4.79 11.25
CA VAL A 19 -0.75 3.98 11.13
C VAL A 19 0.46 4.86 11.50
N PRO A 20 1.22 4.52 12.56
CA PRO A 20 2.42 5.27 12.96
C PRO A 20 3.49 5.28 11.88
N GLY A 21 4.31 6.34 11.86
CA GLY A 21 5.39 6.53 10.88
C GLY A 21 5.27 7.88 10.16
N SER A 22 6.43 8.47 9.87
CA SER A 22 6.58 9.77 9.21
C SER A 22 6.45 9.65 7.68
N ASP A 23 6.86 8.53 7.10
CA ASP A 23 6.75 8.23 5.68
C ASP A 23 6.06 6.87 5.41
N ARG A 24 5.88 6.56 4.13
CA ARG A 24 5.29 5.28 3.71
C ARG A 24 6.11 4.07 4.16
N GLY A 25 7.44 4.16 4.11
CA GLY A 25 8.34 3.06 4.51
C GLY A 25 8.14 2.71 5.98
N GLU A 26 8.26 3.70 6.87
CA GLU A 26 8.07 3.54 8.31
C GLU A 26 6.67 3.01 8.65
N LYS A 27 5.63 3.51 7.99
CA LYS A 27 4.25 3.03 8.16
C LYS A 27 4.10 1.56 7.80
N LEU A 28 4.73 1.13 6.72
CA LEU A 28 4.71 -0.26 6.28
C LEU A 28 5.52 -1.16 7.20
N ASP A 29 6.66 -0.69 7.70
CA ASP A 29 7.49 -1.43 8.63
C ASP A 29 6.78 -1.61 9.97
N PHE A 30 6.10 -0.57 10.48
CA PHE A 30 5.21 -0.69 11.63
C PHE A 30 4.15 -1.78 11.43
N VAL A 31 3.41 -1.74 10.31
CA VAL A 31 2.33 -2.70 10.02
C VAL A 31 2.84 -4.14 10.02
N ARG A 32 4.00 -4.38 9.40
CA ARG A 32 4.63 -5.69 9.35
C ARG A 32 5.01 -6.17 10.75
N ASN A 33 5.66 -5.30 11.52
CA ASN A 33 6.19 -5.69 12.83
C ASN A 33 5.11 -5.82 13.90
N ILE A 34 4.09 -4.94 13.95
CA ILE A 34 3.09 -4.97 15.02
C ILE A 34 2.31 -6.29 15.08
N VAL A 35 2.01 -6.86 13.91
CA VAL A 35 1.34 -8.16 13.81
C VAL A 35 2.29 -9.29 14.21
N CYS A 36 3.53 -9.24 13.73
CA CYS A 36 4.52 -10.28 14.05
C CYS A 36 4.89 -10.30 15.53
N GLN A 37 5.06 -9.14 16.15
CA GLN A 37 5.34 -9.00 17.57
C GLN A 37 4.16 -9.51 18.41
N HIS A 38 2.92 -9.23 17.99
CA HIS A 38 1.73 -9.71 18.68
C HIS A 38 1.61 -11.25 18.66
N HIS A 39 1.86 -11.87 17.51
CA HIS A 39 1.63 -13.31 17.30
C HIS A 39 2.83 -14.21 17.61
N TRP A 40 4.03 -13.76 17.27
CA TRP A 40 5.24 -14.57 17.26
C TRP A 40 6.36 -13.98 18.13
N GLN A 41 6.12 -12.86 18.81
CA GLN A 41 7.09 -12.21 19.70
C GLN A 41 8.42 -11.88 18.99
N ARG A 42 8.35 -11.57 17.69
CA ARG A 42 9.49 -11.17 16.86
C ARG A 42 9.06 -10.19 15.77
N ASP A 43 10.04 -9.53 15.17
CA ASP A 43 9.81 -8.70 13.98
C ASP A 43 9.51 -9.55 12.74
N PHE A 44 9.08 -8.86 11.68
CA PHE A 44 8.75 -9.47 10.40
C PHE A 44 9.98 -10.13 9.76
N ASP A 45 9.81 -11.36 9.31
CA ASP A 45 10.82 -12.16 8.64
C ASP A 45 10.39 -12.46 7.21
N ARG A 46 11.15 -11.99 6.23
CA ARG A 46 10.85 -12.20 4.80
C ARG A 46 10.98 -13.66 4.37
N ASP A 47 11.70 -14.47 5.13
CA ASP A 47 11.86 -15.90 4.89
C ASP A 47 10.70 -16.71 5.46
N GLN A 48 9.79 -16.09 6.23
CA GLN A 48 8.63 -16.77 6.82
C GLN A 48 7.30 -16.10 6.47
N GLU A 49 7.30 -14.79 6.23
CA GLU A 49 6.12 -14.00 5.94
C GLU A 49 6.15 -13.35 4.56
N ARG A 50 4.95 -13.24 3.99
CA ARG A 50 4.67 -12.33 2.87
C ARG A 50 3.63 -11.31 3.30
N TRP A 51 3.65 -10.17 2.63
CA TRP A 51 2.72 -9.12 2.96
C TRP A 51 2.23 -8.37 1.72
N TYR A 52 1.01 -7.84 1.81
CA TYR A 52 0.38 -7.07 0.74
C TYR A 52 -0.42 -5.92 1.33
N ALA A 53 -0.31 -4.74 0.72
CA ALA A 53 -1.13 -3.59 1.06
C ALA A 53 -2.30 -3.43 0.08
N HIS A 54 -3.43 -2.95 0.58
CA HIS A 54 -4.56 -2.52 -0.23
C HIS A 54 -5.15 -1.22 0.33
N GLY A 55 -5.19 -0.19 -0.50
CA GLY A 55 -5.69 1.12 -0.09
C GLY A 55 -4.76 1.86 0.87
N ASP A 56 -3.46 1.56 0.87
CA ASP A 56 -2.38 2.24 1.60
C ASP A 56 -2.08 3.64 1.04
N ASN A 57 -3.13 4.41 0.81
CA ASN A 57 -3.05 5.78 0.32
C ASN A 57 -2.58 6.73 1.43
N PHE A 58 -1.39 6.52 1.98
CA PHE A 58 -0.90 7.25 3.16
C PHE A 58 -0.67 8.74 2.92
N GLY A 59 -0.59 9.18 1.67
CA GLY A 59 -0.62 10.61 1.35
C GLY A 59 -1.96 11.27 1.68
N LEU A 60 -3.02 10.47 1.84
CA LEU A 60 -4.35 10.93 2.19
C LEU A 60 -4.73 10.53 3.62
N LYS A 61 -5.36 11.44 4.35
CA LYS A 61 -5.91 11.14 5.69
C LYS A 61 -7.28 10.45 5.58
N ASN A 62 -7.70 9.81 6.68
CA ASN A 62 -9.03 9.19 6.82
C ASN A 62 -9.43 8.17 5.73
N ARG A 63 -8.46 7.44 5.13
CA ARG A 63 -8.77 6.37 4.17
C ARG A 63 -8.66 5.01 4.83
N LYS A 64 -9.66 4.13 4.64
CA LYS A 64 -9.56 2.74 5.08
C LYS A 64 -8.45 2.04 4.28
N CYS A 65 -7.57 1.35 4.99
CA CYS A 65 -6.50 0.55 4.41
C CYS A 65 -6.53 -0.86 5.01
N TYR A 66 -6.03 -1.82 4.23
CA TYR A 66 -5.96 -3.22 4.60
C TYR A 66 -4.58 -3.76 4.28
N PHE A 67 -4.10 -4.68 5.11
CA PHE A 67 -2.84 -5.36 4.94
C PHE A 67 -3.04 -6.85 5.14
N LEU A 68 -2.55 -7.64 4.21
CA LEU A 68 -2.44 -9.09 4.37
C LEU A 68 -1.04 -9.42 4.83
N ILE A 69 -0.94 -10.27 5.85
CA ILE A 69 0.32 -10.86 6.30
C ILE A 69 0.10 -12.36 6.33
N ASP A 70 0.79 -13.06 5.44
CA ASP A 70 0.70 -14.50 5.28
C ASP A 70 1.93 -15.12 5.93
N HIS A 71 1.75 -15.87 7.01
CA HIS A 71 2.83 -16.59 7.69
C HIS A 71 2.87 -18.04 7.22
N HIS A 72 3.97 -18.41 6.57
CA HIS A 72 4.20 -19.75 6.01
C HIS A 72 5.07 -20.62 6.93
N GLY A 73 5.78 -20.01 7.89
CA GLY A 73 6.96 -20.62 8.49
C GLY A 73 8.05 -20.85 7.44
N HIS A 74 9.00 -21.75 7.73
CA HIS A 74 10.08 -22.10 6.79
C HIS A 74 9.66 -23.09 5.69
N ASP A 75 8.42 -23.59 5.73
CA ASP A 75 7.89 -24.50 4.71
C ASP A 75 6.95 -23.76 3.74
N HIS A 76 7.49 -23.50 2.55
CA HIS A 76 6.80 -22.77 1.48
C HIS A 76 6.05 -23.66 0.48
N THR A 77 6.03 -24.98 0.70
CA THR A 77 5.64 -25.96 -0.33
C THR A 77 4.14 -26.20 -0.46
N VAL A 78 3.32 -25.56 0.38
CA VAL A 78 1.95 -26.01 0.58
C VAL A 78 0.98 -25.60 -0.52
N GLU A 79 0.29 -26.63 -1.04
CA GLU A 79 -0.96 -26.60 -1.80
C GLU A 79 -2.07 -25.90 -0.98
N GLU A 80 -3.28 -25.69 -1.49
CA GLU A 80 -4.34 -24.96 -0.78
C GLU A 80 -4.83 -25.70 0.49
N GLU A 81 -4.06 -25.64 1.60
CA GLU A 81 -4.56 -25.95 2.94
C GLU A 81 -5.65 -24.94 3.31
N GLU A 82 -6.63 -25.36 4.12
CA GLU A 82 -7.59 -24.45 4.76
C GLU A 82 -6.86 -23.58 5.79
N VAL A 83 -6.17 -22.55 5.31
CA VAL A 83 -5.40 -21.64 6.15
C VAL A 83 -6.36 -20.71 6.90
N PRO A 84 -6.31 -20.69 8.24
CA PRO A 84 -7.18 -19.81 9.02
C PRO A 84 -6.88 -18.34 8.69
N VAL A 85 -7.94 -17.57 8.53
CA VAL A 85 -7.86 -16.11 8.37
C VAL A 85 -8.22 -15.46 9.70
N LEU A 86 -7.26 -14.75 10.31
CA LEU A 86 -7.51 -13.93 11.49
C LEU A 86 -7.68 -12.47 11.08
N TRP A 87 -8.70 -11.81 11.63
CA TRP A 87 -8.98 -10.41 11.35
C TRP A 87 -8.63 -9.54 12.55
N TYR A 88 -7.80 -8.53 12.31
CA TYR A 88 -7.44 -7.51 13.29
C TYR A 88 -7.77 -6.12 12.79
N LYS A 89 -7.96 -5.21 13.75
CA LYS A 89 -8.06 -3.78 13.52
C LYS A 89 -6.99 -3.06 14.33
N TRP A 90 -6.23 -2.19 13.67
CA TRP A 90 -5.41 -1.19 14.36
C TRP A 90 -6.26 0.05 14.63
N THR A 91 -6.29 0.48 15.90
CA THR A 91 -7.12 1.61 16.35
C THR A 91 -6.38 2.95 16.39
N GLY A 92 -5.07 2.95 16.14
CA GLY A 92 -4.17 4.08 16.47
C GLY A 92 -3.41 3.86 17.77
N GLU A 93 -3.92 2.99 18.65
CA GLU A 93 -3.36 2.74 19.97
C GLU A 93 -3.07 1.26 20.20
N SER A 94 -3.95 0.39 19.71
CA SER A 94 -3.88 -1.05 19.98
C SER A 94 -4.32 -1.89 18.79
N LEU A 95 -3.81 -3.12 18.76
CA LEU A 95 -4.19 -4.16 17.81
C LEU A 95 -5.32 -4.99 18.44
N VAL A 96 -6.52 -4.92 17.87
CA VAL A 96 -7.72 -5.58 18.41
C VAL A 96 -8.16 -6.70 17.47
N ARG A 97 -8.34 -7.91 18.02
CA ARG A 97 -8.91 -9.03 17.26
C ARG A 97 -10.40 -8.81 17.03
N VAL A 98 -10.84 -8.94 15.79
CA VAL A 98 -12.25 -8.90 15.41
C VAL A 98 -12.75 -10.34 15.36
N ASN A 99 -13.69 -10.69 16.24
CA ASN A 99 -14.26 -12.04 16.35
C ASN A 99 -15.56 -12.20 15.56
N GLU A 100 -15.79 -11.35 14.56
CA GLU A 100 -16.93 -11.39 13.66
C GLU A 100 -16.58 -12.15 12.38
N GLU A 101 -17.60 -12.66 11.69
CA GLU A 101 -17.41 -13.21 10.35
C GLU A 101 -16.92 -12.14 9.38
N LEU A 102 -15.99 -12.51 8.50
CA LEU A 102 -15.49 -11.61 7.47
C LEU A 102 -16.62 -11.23 6.52
N PRO A 103 -16.82 -9.94 6.22
CA PRO A 103 -17.82 -9.51 5.25
C PRO A 103 -17.62 -10.20 3.90
N HIS A 104 -18.71 -10.61 3.24
CA HIS A 104 -18.66 -11.36 1.97
C HIS A 104 -17.81 -10.67 0.88
N LYS A 105 -17.85 -9.34 0.82
CA LYS A 105 -17.02 -8.55 -0.09
C LYS A 105 -15.52 -8.73 0.16
N ILE A 106 -15.11 -8.81 1.42
CA ILE A 106 -13.72 -9.04 1.82
C ILE A 106 -13.32 -10.48 1.46
N LEU A 107 -14.16 -11.46 1.78
CA LEU A 107 -13.90 -12.87 1.40
C LEU A 107 -13.70 -13.03 -0.11
N LYS A 108 -14.56 -12.40 -0.93
CA LYS A 108 -14.42 -12.40 -2.39
C LYS A 108 -13.12 -11.76 -2.84
N GLU A 109 -12.69 -10.69 -2.18
CA GLU A 109 -11.42 -10.05 -2.48
C GLU A 109 -10.25 -10.97 -2.10
N LEU A 110 -10.23 -11.54 -0.90
CA LEU A 110 -9.18 -12.47 -0.43
C LEU A 110 -8.95 -13.65 -1.37
N LYS A 111 -9.99 -14.16 -2.03
CA LYS A 111 -9.87 -15.23 -3.05
C LYS A 111 -9.00 -14.84 -4.25
N LYS A 112 -8.86 -13.55 -4.55
CA LYS A 112 -7.94 -13.04 -5.59
C LYS A 112 -6.48 -12.99 -5.11
N TRP A 113 -6.26 -13.17 -3.81
CA TRP A 113 -4.96 -13.11 -3.17
C TRP A 113 -4.55 -14.52 -2.70
N PRO A 114 -4.00 -15.41 -3.57
CA PRO A 114 -3.64 -16.78 -3.19
C PRO A 114 -2.60 -16.82 -2.06
N PHE A 115 -2.76 -17.78 -1.13
CA PHE A 115 -1.82 -17.99 -0.03
C PHE A 115 -0.53 -18.68 -0.48
N THR A 116 -0.42 -19.23 -1.68
CA THR A 116 0.81 -19.91 -2.13
C THR A 116 1.88 -18.94 -2.65
N TRP A 117 3.15 -19.36 -2.68
CA TRP A 117 4.29 -18.55 -3.15
C TRP A 117 4.25 -18.23 -4.65
N ALA A 118 3.39 -18.92 -5.42
CA ALA A 118 3.30 -18.81 -6.87
C ALA A 118 3.05 -17.36 -7.33
N GLY A 119 3.97 -16.88 -8.17
CA GLY A 119 4.21 -15.49 -8.49
C GLY A 119 2.97 -14.73 -8.97
N ARG A 120 2.45 -13.84 -8.12
CA ARG A 120 1.47 -12.86 -8.55
C ARG A 120 2.14 -11.89 -9.51
N LYS A 121 1.53 -11.74 -10.69
CA LYS A 121 1.99 -10.80 -11.70
C LYS A 121 1.62 -9.40 -11.25
N PHE A 122 2.60 -8.63 -10.80
CA PHE A 122 2.43 -7.19 -10.67
C PHE A 122 2.46 -6.59 -12.07
N TYR A 123 1.37 -5.92 -12.46
CA TYR A 123 1.34 -5.17 -13.71
C TYR A 123 2.39 -4.06 -13.63
N LYS A 124 3.40 -4.14 -14.50
CA LYS A 124 4.30 -3.03 -14.77
C LYS A 124 3.75 -2.30 -15.97
N ALA A 125 3.56 -0.99 -15.85
CA ALA A 125 3.21 -0.17 -17.00
C ALA A 125 4.29 -0.36 -18.08
N PRO A 126 3.89 -0.51 -19.35
CA PRO A 126 4.85 -0.65 -20.44
C PRO A 126 5.68 0.61 -20.57
N LYS A 127 6.96 0.43 -20.88
CA LYS A 127 7.88 1.50 -21.26
C LYS A 127 8.02 1.50 -22.78
N GLY A 128 8.25 2.68 -23.35
CA GLY A 128 8.59 2.82 -24.75
C GLY A 128 9.95 2.19 -25.09
N PRO A 129 10.31 2.15 -26.39
CA PRO A 129 11.61 1.61 -26.85
C PRO A 129 12.82 2.31 -26.22
N ASP A 130 12.67 3.56 -25.79
CA ASP A 130 13.68 4.38 -25.11
C ASP A 130 13.75 4.12 -23.59
N GLY A 131 12.96 3.19 -23.07
CA GLY A 131 12.89 2.86 -21.64
C GLY A 131 12.13 3.88 -20.78
N LYS A 132 11.47 4.88 -21.40
CA LYS A 132 10.68 5.90 -20.71
C LYS A 132 9.20 5.55 -20.72
N TYR A 133 8.45 6.17 -19.82
CA TYR A 133 6.99 6.09 -19.83
C TYR A 133 6.44 7.14 -20.78
N GLU A 134 5.36 6.79 -21.49
CA GLU A 134 4.53 7.78 -22.16
C GLU A 134 4.10 8.88 -21.18
N PRO A 135 4.12 10.17 -21.56
CA PRO A 135 3.81 11.27 -20.63
C PRO A 135 2.47 11.11 -19.88
N LYS A 136 1.43 10.62 -20.59
CA LYS A 136 0.12 10.32 -19.98
C LYS A 136 0.15 9.18 -18.96
N ILE A 137 1.05 8.21 -19.12
CA ILE A 137 1.27 7.14 -18.13
C ILE A 137 2.05 7.72 -16.95
N TYR A 138 3.05 8.55 -17.21
CA TYR A 138 3.92 9.07 -16.16
C TYR A 138 3.20 10.01 -15.19
N ARG A 139 2.27 10.86 -15.67
CA ARG A 139 1.41 11.66 -14.76
C ARG A 139 0.54 10.80 -13.83
N GLU A 140 0.06 9.65 -14.31
CA GLU A 140 -0.72 8.70 -13.48
C GLU A 140 0.18 8.02 -12.44
N ILE A 141 1.42 7.71 -12.81
CA ILE A 141 2.44 7.21 -11.88
C ILE A 141 2.68 8.24 -10.79
N ILE A 142 2.95 9.51 -11.13
CA ILE A 142 3.15 10.58 -10.14
C ILE A 142 1.95 10.68 -9.19
N LYS A 143 0.72 10.73 -9.74
CA LYS A 143 -0.50 10.75 -8.95
C LYS A 143 -0.62 9.56 -7.99
N SER A 144 -0.32 8.36 -8.47
CA SER A 144 -0.34 7.13 -7.67
C SER A 144 0.70 7.19 -6.54
N GLN A 145 1.93 7.61 -6.84
CA GLN A 145 3.02 7.75 -5.86
C GLN A 145 2.65 8.72 -4.73
N LEU A 146 2.13 9.90 -5.09
CA LEU A 146 1.68 10.89 -4.10
C LEU A 146 0.57 10.33 -3.21
N ARG A 147 -0.40 9.62 -3.79
CA ARG A 147 -1.51 9.02 -3.04
C ARG A 147 -1.03 7.98 -2.04
N ILE A 148 -0.11 7.11 -2.42
CA ILE A 148 0.47 6.12 -1.48
C ILE A 148 1.37 6.77 -0.43
N GLY A 149 1.65 8.07 -0.52
CA GLY A 149 2.48 8.82 0.42
C GLY A 149 3.97 8.80 0.08
N ASN A 150 4.32 8.46 -1.16
CA ASN A 150 5.67 8.68 -1.66
C ASN A 150 5.81 10.13 -2.12
N GLY A 151 6.96 10.74 -1.80
CA GLY A 151 7.28 12.07 -2.26
C GLY A 151 7.50 12.14 -3.77
N LEU A 152 7.50 13.35 -4.31
CA LEU A 152 7.81 13.61 -5.71
C LEU A 152 9.31 13.42 -5.96
N LEU A 153 9.66 12.52 -6.89
CA LEU A 153 11.04 12.27 -7.29
C LEU A 153 11.56 13.37 -8.24
N ASN A 154 12.88 13.52 -8.33
CA ASN A 154 13.54 14.52 -9.20
C ASN A 154 13.13 14.40 -10.68
N GLU A 155 12.95 13.18 -11.17
CA GLU A 155 12.46 12.92 -12.54
C GLU A 155 11.02 13.43 -12.73
N GLY A 156 10.19 13.31 -11.69
CA GLY A 156 8.83 13.87 -11.66
C GLY A 156 8.85 15.39 -11.69
N ILE A 157 9.73 16.02 -10.92
CA ILE A 157 9.92 17.48 -10.93
C ILE A 157 10.32 17.97 -12.33
N LYS A 158 11.33 17.33 -12.95
CA LYS A 158 11.78 17.68 -14.31
C LYS A 158 10.64 17.55 -15.32
N PHE A 159 9.91 16.44 -15.27
CA PHE A 159 8.76 16.19 -16.14
C PHE A 159 7.69 17.28 -16.02
N LEU A 160 7.34 17.70 -14.80
CA LEU A 160 6.30 18.72 -14.61
C LEU A 160 6.72 20.12 -15.07
N ARG A 161 8.02 20.40 -15.10
CA ARG A 161 8.57 21.62 -15.69
C ARG A 161 8.58 21.60 -17.22
N GLU A 162 8.86 20.44 -17.80
CA GLU A 162 8.92 20.23 -19.25
C GLU A 162 7.52 20.15 -19.89
N TYR A 163 6.54 19.58 -19.19
CA TYR A 163 5.18 19.32 -19.69
C TYR A 163 4.09 20.00 -18.82
N PRO A 164 3.90 21.33 -18.93
CA PRO A 164 2.97 22.08 -18.08
C PRO A 164 1.49 21.65 -18.25
N GLU A 165 1.10 21.09 -19.38
CA GLU A 165 -0.23 20.51 -19.59
C GLU A 165 -0.50 19.30 -18.68
N HIS A 166 0.53 18.54 -18.31
CA HIS A 166 0.43 17.44 -17.36
C HIS A 166 0.37 17.93 -15.92
N ALA A 167 1.05 19.03 -15.60
CA ALA A 167 0.87 19.73 -14.32
C ALA A 167 -0.56 20.28 -14.17
N ARG A 168 -1.13 20.92 -15.19
CA ARG A 168 -2.55 21.36 -15.17
C ARG A 168 -3.51 20.19 -15.00
N TRP A 169 -3.25 19.08 -15.69
CA TRP A 169 -4.04 17.88 -15.51
C TRP A 169 -3.97 17.37 -14.06
N LEU A 170 -2.78 17.31 -13.46
CA LEU A 170 -2.62 16.91 -12.06
C LEU A 170 -3.34 17.84 -11.10
N LYS A 171 -3.29 19.17 -11.29
CA LYS A 171 -4.03 20.15 -10.50
C LYS A 171 -5.54 19.83 -10.43
N GLY A 172 -6.13 19.43 -11.56
CA GLY A 172 -7.55 19.05 -11.62
C GLY A 172 -7.88 17.62 -11.18
N HIS A 173 -6.88 16.76 -10.92
CA HIS A 173 -7.07 15.32 -10.68
C HIS A 173 -6.45 14.81 -9.37
N LEU A 174 -5.71 15.67 -8.65
CA LEU A 174 -5.19 15.42 -7.32
C LEU A 174 -6.11 16.03 -6.26
N GLU A 175 -6.13 15.38 -5.10
CA GLU A 175 -6.67 15.96 -3.90
C GLU A 175 -5.85 17.22 -3.51
N PRO A 176 -6.49 18.30 -3.01
CA PRO A 176 -5.78 19.55 -2.70
C PRO A 176 -4.56 19.39 -1.78
N GLU A 177 -4.67 18.50 -0.79
CA GLU A 177 -3.59 18.17 0.15
C GLU A 177 -2.37 17.50 -0.50
N LEU A 178 -2.55 16.86 -1.66
CA LEU A 178 -1.44 16.32 -2.46
C LEU A 178 -0.91 17.37 -3.43
N TRP A 179 -1.77 18.22 -4.00
CA TRP A 179 -1.37 19.25 -4.96
C TRP A 179 -0.35 20.22 -4.38
N VAL A 180 -0.51 20.66 -3.13
CA VAL A 180 0.41 21.58 -2.44
C VAL A 180 1.86 21.06 -2.42
N GLN A 181 2.08 19.75 -2.47
CA GLN A 181 3.42 19.15 -2.50
C GLN A 181 4.09 19.25 -3.88
N VAL A 182 3.30 19.48 -4.93
CA VAL A 182 3.72 19.44 -6.33
C VAL A 182 3.76 20.85 -6.93
N GLU A 183 2.83 21.71 -6.52
CA GLU A 183 2.65 23.06 -7.02
C GLU A 183 3.95 23.89 -7.10
N PRO A 184 4.84 23.90 -6.09
CA PRO A 184 6.07 24.70 -6.14
C PRO A 184 7.04 24.31 -7.27
N TYR A 185 6.85 23.15 -7.87
CA TYR A 185 7.69 22.62 -8.94
C TYR A 185 7.12 22.86 -10.34
N CYS A 186 5.87 23.30 -10.42
CA CYS A 186 5.15 23.47 -11.68
C CYS A 186 5.33 24.90 -12.21
N ASN A 187 5.75 25.04 -13.47
CA ASN A 187 5.77 26.32 -14.17
C ASN A 187 4.38 26.61 -14.79
N LEU A 188 3.36 26.73 -13.96
CA LEU A 188 2.03 27.13 -14.43
C LEU A 188 2.01 28.66 -14.55
N PRO A 189 1.60 29.22 -15.71
CA PRO A 189 1.36 30.66 -15.79
C PRO A 189 0.31 31.04 -14.73
N SER A 190 0.48 32.22 -14.12
CA SER A 190 -0.56 32.81 -13.28
C SER A 190 -1.86 32.83 -14.08
N GLU A 191 -2.94 32.33 -13.48
CA GLU A 191 -4.28 32.53 -14.03
C GLU A 191 -4.53 34.04 -13.97
N GLU A 192 -4.21 34.76 -15.06
CA GLU A 192 -4.65 36.15 -15.26
C GLU A 192 -6.18 36.14 -15.39
N GLU A 193 -6.81 37.02 -14.61
CA GLU A 193 -8.26 37.24 -14.47
C GLU A 193 -9.00 37.52 -15.79
#